data_AF-A0A6L9ZGD5-F1
#
_entry.id   AF-A0A6L9ZGD5-F1
#
_cell.length_a   1.000
_cell.length_b   1.000
_cell.length_c   1.000
_cell.angle_alpha   90.00
_cell.angle_beta   90.00
_cell.angle_gamma   90.00
#
_symmetry.space_group_name_H-M   'P 1'
#
loop_
_entity.id
_entity.type
_entity.pdbx_description
1 polymer ?
#
loop_
_entity_poly.entity_id
_entity_poly.type
_entity_poly.pdbx_seq_one_letter_code
_entity_poly.pdbx_strand_id
1 'polypeptide(L)'
;MTSPWNTLALWNLSKLNITGFLGISSGLIKDVPGGMEEVTTISLLQQLYQNQAQAKLVKLSDLKWITTWNSQERQKYHQKKMLTKFLRA
;
A
#
# COMPACT_ATOMS: atom_id res chain seq x y z
N MET A 1 -9.68 -7.86 7.59
CA MET A 1 -8.62 -7.82 6.56
C MET A 1 -7.40 -7.14 7.15
N THR A 2 -6.31 -7.86 7.36
CA THR A 2 -5.01 -7.29 7.74
C THR A 2 -4.26 -6.93 6.45
N SER A 3 -4.45 -5.72 5.96
CA SER A 3 -3.63 -5.20 4.85
C SER A 3 -2.37 -4.55 5.44
N PRO A 4 -1.18 -5.00 5.03
CA PRO A 4 0.05 -4.50 5.60
C PRO A 4 0.40 -3.10 5.05
N TRP A 5 -0.02 -2.08 5.79
CA TRP A 5 0.12 -0.65 5.47
C TRP A 5 1.56 -0.10 5.35
N ASN A 6 2.58 -0.81 5.86
CA ASN A 6 4.00 -0.44 5.71
C ASN A 6 4.86 -1.65 5.27
N THR A 7 4.36 -2.49 4.38
CA THR A 7 5.19 -3.55 3.78
C THR A 7 5.57 -3.23 2.35
N LEU A 8 6.66 -3.85 1.89
CA LEU A 8 6.97 -3.94 0.47
C LEU A 8 5.82 -4.69 -0.22
N ALA A 9 4.98 -3.95 -0.95
CA ALA A 9 3.94 -4.53 -1.79
C ALA A 9 4.49 -4.75 -3.20
N LEU A 10 4.35 -5.97 -3.72
CA LEU A 10 4.65 -6.31 -5.11
C LEU A 10 3.37 -6.70 -5.81
N TRP A 11 3.10 -6.04 -6.93
CA TRP A 11 1.86 -6.20 -7.68
C TRP A 11 2.10 -6.87 -9.02
N ASN A 12 1.18 -7.75 -9.40
CA ASN A 12 1.11 -8.24 -10.77
C ASN A 12 0.29 -7.24 -11.61
N LEU A 13 0.98 -6.46 -12.44
CA LEU A 13 0.35 -5.38 -13.22
C LEU A 13 -0.70 -5.91 -14.21
N SER A 14 -0.50 -7.09 -14.79
CA SER A 14 -1.48 -7.70 -15.70
C SER A 14 -2.81 -7.97 -15.00
N LYS A 15 -2.78 -8.36 -13.71
CA LYS A 15 -3.99 -8.56 -12.91
C LYS A 15 -4.60 -7.24 -12.45
N LEU A 16 -3.77 -6.27 -12.04
CA LEU A 16 -4.24 -4.94 -11.65
C LEU A 16 -4.96 -4.19 -12.78
N ASN A 17 -4.47 -4.33 -14.00
CA ASN A 17 -5.04 -3.66 -15.17
C ASN A 17 -6.47 -4.13 -15.51
N ILE A 18 -6.96 -5.22 -14.92
CA ILE A 18 -8.33 -5.71 -15.14
C ILE A 18 -9.36 -4.74 -14.56
N THR A 19 -9.08 -4.18 -13.37
CA THR A 19 -10.02 -3.29 -12.67
C THR A 19 -9.61 -1.81 -12.74
N GLY A 20 -8.36 -1.53 -13.09
CA GLY A 20 -7.81 -0.17 -13.05
C GLY A 20 -7.82 0.41 -11.62
N PHE A 21 -7.77 1.75 -11.52
CA PHE A 21 -7.84 2.46 -10.24
C PHE A 21 -9.29 2.66 -9.80
N LEU A 22 -9.60 2.24 -8.57
CA LEU A 22 -10.96 2.31 -8.03
C LEU A 22 -11.23 3.68 -7.39
N GLY A 23 -12.17 4.46 -7.92
CA GLY A 23 -12.47 5.81 -7.41
C GLY A 23 -12.88 5.87 -5.93
N ILE A 24 -13.34 4.76 -5.34
CA ILE A 24 -13.66 4.64 -3.91
C ILE A 24 -12.41 4.77 -3.01
N SER A 25 -11.22 4.42 -3.51
CA SER A 25 -9.99 4.56 -2.74
C SER A 25 -9.51 6.00 -2.66
N SER A 26 -9.91 6.83 -3.61
CA SER A 26 -9.49 8.24 -3.69
C SER A 26 -10.40 9.19 -2.90
N GLY A 27 -11.42 8.69 -2.17
CA GLY A 27 -12.33 9.52 -1.39
C GLY A 27 -13.18 10.46 -2.24
N LEU A 28 -13.42 10.08 -3.50
CA LEU A 28 -14.17 10.87 -4.47
C LEU A 28 -15.69 10.79 -4.25
N ILE A 29 -16.13 9.88 -3.39
CA ILE A 29 -17.53 9.74 -3.01
C ILE A 29 -17.79 10.66 -1.82
N LYS A 30 -18.78 11.54 -1.96
CA LYS A 30 -19.20 12.47 -0.91
C LYS A 30 -19.47 11.69 0.40
N ASP A 31 -18.92 12.19 1.50
CA ASP A 31 -19.08 11.64 2.86
C ASP A 31 -18.48 10.24 3.08
N VAL A 32 -17.75 9.70 2.10
CA VAL A 32 -16.96 8.46 2.24
C VAL A 32 -15.49 8.83 2.24
N PRO A 33 -14.80 8.77 3.39
CA PRO A 33 -13.36 9.03 3.42
C PRO A 33 -12.64 8.04 2.51
N GLY A 34 -11.64 8.54 1.77
CA GLY A 34 -10.79 7.69 0.94
C GLY A 34 -10.17 6.57 1.78
N GLY A 35 -10.41 5.33 1.36
CA GLY A 35 -9.89 4.14 2.02
C GLY A 35 -8.45 3.81 1.59
N MET A 36 -7.89 2.77 2.20
CA MET A 36 -6.63 2.18 1.76
C MET A 36 -6.83 1.49 0.40
N GLU A 37 -6.16 2.00 -0.64
CA GLU A 37 -6.36 1.57 -2.04
C GLU A 37 -6.12 0.07 -2.24
N GLU A 38 -5.16 -0.48 -1.50
CA GLU A 38 -4.78 -1.89 -1.58
C GLU A 38 -5.92 -2.82 -1.14
N VAL A 39 -6.67 -2.45 -0.10
CA VAL A 39 -7.74 -3.30 0.45
C VAL A 39 -8.89 -3.42 -0.55
N THR A 40 -9.33 -2.29 -1.09
CA THR A 40 -10.44 -2.25 -2.04
C THR A 40 -10.06 -2.95 -3.35
N THR A 41 -8.83 -2.73 -3.83
CA THR A 41 -8.31 -3.35 -5.05
C THR A 41 -8.19 -4.87 -4.90
N ILE A 42 -7.59 -5.36 -3.81
CA ILE A 42 -7.47 -6.80 -3.55
C ILE A 42 -8.86 -7.44 -3.41
N SER A 43 -9.75 -6.83 -2.63
CA SER A 43 -11.09 -7.37 -2.39
C SER A 43 -11.88 -7.52 -3.69
N LEU A 44 -11.85 -6.51 -4.56
CA LEU A 44 -12.56 -6.56 -5.84
C LEU A 44 -11.96 -7.63 -6.76
N LEU A 45 -10.64 -7.66 -6.90
CA LEU A 45 -9.98 -8.66 -7.75
C LEU A 45 -10.22 -10.08 -7.26
N GLN A 46 -10.20 -10.31 -5.94
CA GLN A 46 -10.55 -11.61 -5.36
C GLN A 46 -12.01 -11.98 -5.59
N GLN A 47 -12.93 -11.01 -5.57
CA GLN A 47 -14.33 -11.27 -5.86
C GLN A 47 -14.54 -11.66 -7.33
N LEU A 48 -13.87 -10.99 -8.26
CA LEU A 48 -13.98 -11.26 -9.71
C LEU A 48 -13.20 -12.52 -10.15
N TYR A 49 -12.05 -12.80 -9.52
CA TYR A 49 -11.11 -13.84 -9.91
C TYR A 49 -10.61 -14.64 -8.71
N GLN A 50 -11.53 -15.27 -7.98
CA GLN A 50 -11.30 -15.96 -6.69
C GLN A 50 -10.05 -16.87 -6.68
N ASN A 51 -9.82 -17.63 -7.76
CA ASN A 51 -8.71 -18.58 -7.84
C ASN A 51 -7.46 -18.05 -8.57
N GLN A 52 -7.52 -16.84 -9.14
CA GLN A 52 -6.43 -16.29 -9.94
C GLN A 52 -5.82 -15.03 -9.33
N ALA A 53 -6.57 -14.25 -8.53
CA ALA A 53 -6.13 -13.00 -7.93
C ALA A 53 -5.89 -13.13 -6.42
N GLN A 54 -4.92 -13.95 -6.02
CA GLN A 54 -4.56 -14.13 -4.62
C GLN A 54 -3.57 -13.07 -4.12
N ALA A 55 -3.81 -12.53 -2.93
CA ALA A 55 -2.82 -11.79 -2.16
C ALA A 55 -2.08 -12.74 -1.20
N LYS A 56 -0.75 -12.68 -1.16
CA LYS A 56 0.08 -13.54 -0.32
C LYS A 56 0.98 -12.70 0.56
N LEU A 57 0.98 -12.98 1.87
CA LEU A 57 1.93 -12.40 2.81
C LEU A 57 3.18 -13.28 2.87
N VAL A 58 4.32 -12.71 2.50
CA VAL A 58 5.60 -13.42 2.49
C VAL A 58 6.51 -12.81 3.54
N LYS A 59 7.02 -13.66 4.45
CA LYS A 59 8.07 -13.26 5.41
C LYS A 59 9.43 -13.53 4.77
N LEU A 60 10.24 -12.49 4.64
CA LEU A 60 11.61 -12.59 4.16
C LEU A 60 12.56 -12.49 5.36
N SER A 61 13.57 -13.36 5.44
CA SER A 61 14.57 -13.35 6.51
C SER A 61 15.49 -12.13 6.45
N ASP A 62 15.82 -11.68 5.23
CA ASP A 62 16.90 -10.72 5.00
C ASP A 62 16.42 -9.46 4.26
N LEU A 63 15.27 -8.91 4.67
CA LEU A 63 14.79 -7.63 4.15
C LEU A 63 15.40 -6.46 4.95
N LYS A 64 16.28 -5.68 4.31
CA LYS A 64 16.82 -4.43 4.87
C LYS A 64 16.29 -3.24 4.09
N TRP A 65 15.54 -2.35 4.76
CA TRP A 65 15.13 -1.09 4.18
C TRP A 65 16.34 -0.16 4.05
N ILE A 66 16.52 0.44 2.88
CA ILE A 66 17.53 1.47 2.69
C ILE A 66 17.05 2.74 3.39
N THR A 67 17.75 3.13 4.45
CA THR A 67 17.50 4.35 5.22
C THR A 67 18.65 5.37 5.13
N THR A 68 19.65 5.07 4.31
CA THR A 68 20.73 5.98 3.94
C THR A 68 20.47 6.54 2.55
N TRP A 69 20.48 7.86 2.42
CA TRP A 69 20.26 8.54 1.15
C TRP A 69 21.41 9.52 0.91
N ASN A 70 21.85 9.61 -0.34
CA ASN A 70 22.87 10.59 -0.74
C ASN A 70 22.31 12.02 -0.83
N SER A 71 20.98 12.19 -0.70
CA SER A 71 20.30 13.49 -0.72
C SER A 71 19.92 13.92 0.68
N GLN A 72 20.45 15.07 1.10
CA GLN A 72 20.15 15.69 2.39
C GLN A 72 18.68 16.12 2.50
N GLU A 73 18.05 16.51 1.38
CA GLU A 73 16.62 16.84 1.33
C GLU A 73 15.75 15.62 1.61
N ARG A 74 16.08 14.48 1.00
CA ARG A 74 15.38 13.21 1.22
C ARG A 74 15.48 12.78 2.68
N GLN A 75 16.65 12.97 3.29
CA GLN A 75 16.88 12.66 4.69
C GLN A 75 16.02 13.54 5.63
N LYS A 76 15.98 14.86 5.40
CA LYS A 76 15.12 15.79 6.16
C LYS A 76 13.63 15.44 6.04
N TYR A 77 13.17 15.12 4.82
CA TYR A 77 11.79 14.70 4.58
C TYR A 77 11.44 13.42 5.35
N HIS A 78 12.35 12.43 5.31
CA HIS A 78 12.18 11.18 6.07
C HIS A 78 12.09 11.44 7.57
N GLN A 79 12.99 12.24 8.14
CA GLN A 79 12.97 12.60 9.57
C GLN A 79 11.65 13.24 9.97
N LYS A 80 11.14 14.22 9.19
CA LYS A 80 9.84 14.85 9.44
C LYS A 80 8.70 13.83 9.40
N LYS A 81 8.71 12.91 8.42
CA LYS A 81 7.69 11.85 8.29
C LYS A 81 7.74 10.83 9.43
N MET A 82 8.93 10.55 9.97
CA MET A 82 9.08 9.65 11.12
C MET A 82 8.63 10.32 12.42
N LEU A 83 8.94 11.61 12.62
CA LEU A 83 8.52 12.37 13.79
C LEU A 83 7.00 12.36 13.97
N THR A 84 6.24 12.53 12.89
CA THR A 84 4.77 12.50 12.95
C THR A 84 4.20 11.13 13.31
N LYS A 85 4.96 10.03 13.10
CA LYS A 85 4.55 8.68 13.52
C LYS A 85 4.79 8.46 15.01
N PHE A 86 5.90 8.96 15.56
CA PHE A 86 6.18 8.87 17.00
C PHE A 86 5.18 9.67 17.84
N LEU A 87 4.73 10.83 17.36
CA LEU A 87 3.75 11.66 18.05
C LEU A 87 2.32 11.06 18.06
N ARG A 88 2.07 10.03 17.25
CA ARG A 88 0.76 9.36 17.12
C ARG A 88 0.74 7.96 17.75
N ALA A 89 1.87 7.49 18.27
CA ALA A 89 2.01 6.23 18.98
C ALA A 89 1.84 6.47 20.49
#